data_AF-A0A960S0N0-F1
#
_entry.id   AF-A0A960S0N0-F1
#
_cell.length_a   1.000
_cell.length_b   1.000
_cell.length_c   1.000
_cell.angle_alpha   90.00
_cell.angle_beta   90.00
_cell.angle_gamma   90.00
#
_symmetry.space_group_name_H-M   'P 1'
#
loop_
_entity.id
_entity.type
_entity.pdbx_description
1 polymer ?
#
loop_
_entity_poly.entity_id
_entity_poly.type
_entity_poly.pdbx_seq_one_letter_code
_entity_poly.pdbx_strand_id
1 'polypeptide(L)'
;MDSHVDKFYRQFSDETPKGAFHKVVALHEAPDASWEELSKTAPALPKGWFELSQMSPEERIEMLQAFWLSKLPFCPHITEDLDAFFKKLDDIAIFLVQPKFEDPWKAEMVYSLKDDGGFFRGGAPATEDQLYNLQKLFPETILPEDYAAFLTIHNGFSKATDTGIISTDEFEERLRVYEALFAPNEIPTTTAGKPVNPHSLIPFYESFGMPYYQCFWTDWWPETEMGNVYFNGINKQISSVDCPQPESEAMAFKSFSDWLFFYLETVS
;
A
#
# COMPACT_ATOMS: atom_id res chain seq x y z
N MET A 1 10.84 17.81 -6.07
CA MET A 1 10.82 16.55 -5.32
C MET A 1 11.23 16.81 -3.88
N ASP A 2 10.52 16.19 -2.94
CA ASP A 2 10.63 16.33 -1.48
C ASP A 2 11.99 15.85 -0.96
N SER A 3 12.57 16.57 0.01
CA SER A 3 13.90 16.29 0.55
C SER A 3 14.00 14.95 1.30
N HIS A 4 12.89 14.43 1.81
CA HIS A 4 12.80 13.11 2.44
C HIS A 4 12.98 11.99 1.42
N VAL A 5 12.54 12.16 0.17
CA VAL A 5 12.75 11.19 -0.92
C VAL A 5 14.25 11.05 -1.18
N ASP A 6 14.93 12.18 -1.40
CA ASP A 6 16.38 12.22 -1.62
C ASP A 6 17.15 11.57 -0.46
N LYS A 7 16.76 11.90 0.78
CA LYS A 7 17.39 11.35 1.98
C LYS A 7 17.15 9.85 2.13
N PHE A 8 16.00 9.34 1.71
CA PHE A 8 15.68 7.92 1.81
C PHE A 8 16.45 7.11 0.76
N TYR A 9 16.40 7.51 -0.50
CA TYR A 9 17.02 6.77 -1.61
C TYR A 9 18.54 6.94 -1.72
N ARG A 10 19.16 7.82 -0.91
CA ARG A 10 20.63 7.93 -0.78
C ARG A 10 21.22 7.11 0.39
N GLN A 11 20.44 6.25 1.04
CA GLN A 11 20.93 5.40 2.12
C GLN A 11 21.60 4.13 1.59
N PHE A 12 22.82 4.27 1.07
CA PHE A 12 23.55 3.14 0.51
C PHE A 12 24.20 2.26 1.59
N SER A 13 24.08 0.93 1.42
CA SER A 13 24.63 -0.09 2.34
C SER A 13 26.16 -0.04 2.41
N ASP A 14 26.79 0.39 1.32
CA ASP A 14 28.24 0.44 1.19
C ASP A 14 28.82 1.69 1.87
N GLU A 15 27.98 2.69 2.13
CA GLU A 15 28.36 3.95 2.78
C GLU A 15 27.98 3.98 4.27
N THR A 16 26.92 3.28 4.66
CA THR A 16 26.44 3.27 6.05
C THR A 16 26.05 1.86 6.51
N PRO A 17 26.37 1.44 7.76
CA PRO A 17 25.96 0.13 8.29
C PRO A 17 24.44 -0.08 8.39
N LYS A 18 23.65 0.99 8.19
CA LYS A 18 22.18 1.00 8.18
C LYS A 18 21.60 1.34 6.80
N GLY A 19 22.41 1.34 5.75
CA GLY A 19 21.96 1.65 4.42
C GLY A 19 20.90 0.66 3.95
N ALA A 20 19.80 1.18 3.41
CA ALA A 20 18.66 0.40 2.95
C ALA A 20 18.87 -0.20 1.56
N PHE A 21 19.80 0.34 0.77
CA PHE A 21 19.96 -0.02 -0.64
C PHE A 21 21.42 -0.31 -1.00
N HIS A 22 21.65 -1.36 -1.76
CA HIS A 22 22.91 -1.54 -2.46
C HIS A 22 23.00 -0.59 -3.68
N LYS A 23 21.92 -0.50 -4.47
CA LYS A 23 21.83 0.40 -5.63
C LYS A 23 20.46 1.03 -5.76
N VAL A 24 20.44 2.25 -6.30
CA VAL A 24 19.23 2.98 -6.67
C VAL A 24 19.44 3.65 -8.01
N VAL A 25 18.43 3.60 -8.89
CA VAL A 25 18.38 4.34 -10.15
C VAL A 25 17.07 5.10 -10.21
N ALA A 26 17.16 6.43 -10.20
CA ALA A 26 16.02 7.32 -10.45
C ALA A 26 15.80 7.44 -11.96
N LEU A 27 14.72 6.84 -12.49
CA LEU A 27 14.52 6.77 -13.94
C LEU A 27 14.22 8.13 -14.58
N HIS A 28 13.67 9.06 -13.81
CA HIS A 28 13.39 10.43 -14.26
C HIS A 28 14.65 11.29 -14.38
N GLU A 29 15.78 10.85 -13.80
CA GLU A 29 17.09 11.50 -13.95
C GLU A 29 17.98 10.81 -14.99
N ALA A 30 17.47 9.76 -15.66
CA ALA A 30 18.21 8.93 -16.60
C ALA A 30 17.57 8.96 -18.02
N PRO A 31 17.62 10.10 -18.73
CA PRO A 31 16.96 10.27 -20.04
C PRO A 31 17.55 9.37 -21.14
N ASP A 32 18.81 8.93 -20.97
CA ASP A 32 19.49 8.06 -21.92
C ASP A 32 19.26 6.56 -21.64
N ALA A 33 18.47 6.21 -20.62
CA ALA A 33 18.21 4.82 -20.27
C ALA A 33 17.38 4.11 -21.35
N SER A 34 17.83 2.94 -21.79
CA SER A 34 17.11 2.10 -22.76
C SER A 34 16.16 1.14 -22.05
N TRP A 35 14.92 1.08 -22.52
CA TRP A 35 13.94 0.08 -22.08
C TRP A 35 14.49 -1.35 -22.27
N GLU A 36 15.15 -1.64 -23.38
CA GLU A 36 15.67 -2.96 -23.72
C GLU A 36 16.76 -3.45 -22.75
N GLU A 37 17.47 -2.53 -22.11
CA GLU A 37 18.46 -2.82 -21.08
C GLU A 37 17.78 -2.94 -19.71
N LEU A 38 16.95 -1.96 -19.34
CA LEU A 38 16.25 -1.93 -18.05
C LEU A 38 15.31 -3.12 -17.87
N SER A 39 14.59 -3.54 -18.91
CA SER A 39 13.67 -4.68 -18.83
C SER A 39 14.39 -6.01 -18.60
N LYS A 40 15.70 -6.09 -18.88
CA LYS A 40 16.52 -7.27 -18.56
C LYS A 40 17.01 -7.23 -17.13
N THR A 41 17.36 -6.04 -16.65
CA THR A 41 17.88 -5.81 -15.29
C THR A 41 16.77 -5.87 -14.24
N ALA A 42 15.61 -5.27 -14.53
CA ALA A 42 14.42 -5.22 -13.69
C ALA A 42 13.19 -5.71 -14.49
N PRO A 43 13.03 -7.03 -14.70
CA PRO A 43 11.92 -7.58 -15.50
C PRO A 43 10.53 -7.25 -14.97
N ALA A 44 10.41 -6.93 -13.68
CA ALA A 44 9.16 -6.53 -13.04
C ALA A 44 8.80 -5.05 -13.26
N LEU A 45 9.69 -4.24 -13.86
CA LEU A 45 9.38 -2.85 -14.21
C LEU A 45 8.29 -2.82 -15.29
N PRO A 46 7.13 -2.16 -15.07
CA PRO A 46 6.15 -2.00 -16.12
C PRO A 46 6.65 -1.05 -17.21
N LYS A 47 6.43 -1.39 -18.49
CA LYS A 47 6.81 -0.51 -19.61
C LYS A 47 6.17 0.88 -19.49
N GLY A 48 4.90 0.93 -19.10
CA GLY A 48 4.19 2.19 -18.89
C GLY A 48 4.83 3.07 -17.81
N TRP A 49 5.45 2.48 -16.78
CA TRP A 49 6.17 3.26 -15.76
C TRP A 49 7.49 3.83 -16.30
N PHE A 50 8.21 3.08 -17.12
CA PHE A 50 9.38 3.61 -17.84
C PHE A 50 8.99 4.76 -18.77
N GLU A 51 7.93 4.59 -19.56
CA GLU A 51 7.44 5.65 -20.47
C GLU A 51 7.01 6.90 -19.68
N LEU A 52 6.31 6.70 -18.56
CA LEU A 52 5.91 7.77 -17.65
C LEU A 52 7.13 8.53 -17.10
N SER A 53 8.21 7.84 -16.74
CA SER A 53 9.40 8.49 -16.16
C SER A 53 10.09 9.46 -17.13
N GLN A 54 9.80 9.38 -18.43
CA GLN A 54 10.33 10.27 -19.46
C GLN A 54 9.47 11.53 -19.70
N MET A 55 8.31 11.63 -19.03
CA MET A 55 7.40 12.78 -19.15
C MET A 55 7.75 13.88 -18.16
N SER A 56 7.15 15.08 -18.30
CA SER A 56 7.29 16.14 -17.28
C SER A 56 6.54 15.78 -15.99
N PRO A 57 6.95 16.32 -14.81
CA PRO A 57 6.26 16.10 -13.55
C PRO A 57 4.74 16.31 -13.62
N GLU A 58 4.30 17.38 -14.29
CA GLU A 58 2.88 17.73 -14.41
C GLU A 58 2.11 16.69 -15.23
N GLU A 59 2.66 16.24 -16.36
CA GLU A 59 2.07 15.18 -17.18
C GLU A 59 1.99 13.87 -16.40
N ARG A 60 3.00 13.55 -15.58
CA ARG A 60 2.98 12.33 -14.76
C ARG A 60 1.84 12.33 -13.76
N ILE A 61 1.64 13.45 -13.07
CA ILE A 61 0.55 13.64 -12.10
C ILE A 61 -0.81 13.50 -12.80
N GLU A 62 -1.03 14.21 -13.91
CA GLU A 62 -2.29 14.17 -14.66
C GLU A 62 -2.60 12.75 -15.17
N MET A 63 -1.61 12.08 -15.77
CA MET A 63 -1.79 10.74 -16.30
C MET A 63 -2.07 9.70 -15.21
N LEU A 64 -1.39 9.78 -14.05
CA LEU A 64 -1.62 8.84 -12.96
C LEU A 64 -2.95 9.08 -12.26
N GLN A 65 -3.37 10.33 -12.12
CA GLN A 65 -4.70 10.65 -11.61
C GLN A 65 -5.80 10.03 -12.49
N ALA A 66 -5.70 10.23 -13.81
CA ALA A 66 -6.63 9.62 -14.77
C ALA A 66 -6.57 8.08 -14.75
N PHE A 67 -5.37 7.51 -14.60
CA PHE A 67 -5.19 6.07 -14.51
C PHE A 67 -5.85 5.49 -13.26
N TRP A 68 -5.64 6.09 -12.08
CA TRP A 68 -6.28 5.66 -10.82
C TRP A 68 -7.81 5.71 -10.95
N LEU A 69 -8.35 6.82 -11.48
CA LEU A 69 -9.80 6.98 -11.69
C LEU A 69 -10.37 5.92 -12.66
N SER A 70 -9.58 5.47 -13.64
CA SER A 70 -10.00 4.42 -14.58
C SER A 70 -9.98 3.00 -14.00
N LYS A 71 -9.24 2.80 -12.90
CA LYS A 71 -8.96 1.49 -12.32
C LYS A 71 -9.80 1.20 -11.08
N LEU A 72 -9.98 2.21 -10.22
CA LEU A 72 -10.77 2.06 -9.01
C LEU A 72 -12.26 1.99 -9.36
N PRO A 73 -13.03 1.11 -8.70
CA PRO A 73 -14.48 1.08 -8.88
C PRO A 73 -15.10 2.38 -8.39
N PHE A 74 -16.29 2.69 -8.87
CA PHE A 74 -17.00 3.89 -8.45
C PHE A 74 -17.35 3.81 -6.96
N CYS A 75 -16.88 4.77 -6.17
CA CYS A 75 -17.41 5.07 -4.84
C CYS A 75 -17.79 6.56 -4.75
N PRO A 76 -18.69 6.94 -3.82
CA PRO A 76 -19.01 8.34 -3.58
C PRO A 76 -17.73 9.16 -3.34
N HIS A 77 -17.65 10.35 -3.92
CA HIS A 77 -16.53 11.28 -3.73
C HIS A 77 -15.17 10.88 -4.29
N ILE A 78 -15.05 9.74 -4.99
CA ILE A 78 -13.77 9.26 -5.55
C ILE A 78 -13.02 10.30 -6.38
N THR A 79 -13.76 11.10 -7.17
CA THR A 79 -13.14 12.12 -8.01
C THR A 79 -12.60 13.25 -7.15
N GLU A 80 -13.38 13.74 -6.19
CA GLU A 80 -12.98 14.80 -5.26
C GLU A 80 -11.79 14.38 -4.39
N ASP A 81 -11.77 13.15 -3.89
CA ASP A 81 -10.72 12.64 -3.00
C ASP A 81 -9.41 12.40 -3.75
N LEU A 82 -9.47 11.82 -4.95
CA LEU A 82 -8.30 11.70 -5.83
C LEU A 82 -7.79 13.08 -6.24
N ASP A 83 -8.67 13.99 -6.63
CA ASP A 83 -8.32 15.39 -6.91
C ASP A 83 -7.58 16.02 -5.74
N ALA A 84 -8.09 15.84 -4.52
CA ALA A 84 -7.49 16.40 -3.31
C ALA A 84 -6.11 15.80 -3.03
N PHE A 85 -5.92 14.50 -3.21
CA PHE A 85 -4.62 13.85 -3.06
C PHE A 85 -3.62 14.32 -4.13
N PHE A 86 -3.95 14.22 -5.42
CA PHE A 86 -3.04 14.57 -6.51
C PHE A 86 -2.67 16.07 -6.52
N LYS A 87 -3.56 16.96 -6.07
CA LYS A 87 -3.24 18.39 -5.89
C LYS A 87 -2.15 18.65 -4.84
N LYS A 88 -1.95 17.75 -3.87
CA LYS A 88 -0.91 17.84 -2.84
C LYS A 88 0.46 17.35 -3.33
N LEU A 89 0.53 16.70 -4.50
CA LEU A 89 1.77 16.15 -5.04
C LEU A 89 2.63 17.22 -5.70
N ASP A 90 3.93 17.16 -5.44
CA ASP A 90 4.97 17.92 -6.13
C ASP A 90 5.48 17.16 -7.36
N ASP A 91 5.64 15.84 -7.24
CA ASP A 91 6.12 14.98 -8.32
C ASP A 91 5.70 13.51 -8.12
N ILE A 92 5.72 12.75 -9.20
CA ILE A 92 5.67 11.28 -9.21
C ILE A 92 6.92 10.76 -9.91
N ALA A 93 7.75 10.00 -9.19
CA ALA A 93 9.02 9.51 -9.69
C ALA A 93 9.07 7.98 -9.68
N ILE A 94 9.77 7.39 -10.65
CA ILE A 94 10.02 5.94 -10.70
C ILE A 94 11.46 5.66 -10.29
N PHE A 95 11.63 4.76 -9.33
CA PHE A 95 12.92 4.30 -8.85
C PHE A 95 13.05 2.80 -9.09
N LEU A 96 14.23 2.38 -9.56
CA LEU A 96 14.67 1.00 -9.46
C LEU A 96 15.59 0.89 -8.25
N VAL A 97 15.29 -0.03 -7.36
CA VAL A 97 16.09 -0.26 -6.15
C VAL A 97 16.56 -1.69 -6.08
N GLN A 98 17.76 -1.87 -5.55
CA GLN A 98 18.35 -3.15 -5.23
C GLN A 98 18.70 -3.15 -3.73
N PRO A 99 17.92 -3.79 -2.85
CA PRO A 99 18.16 -3.71 -1.41
C PRO A 99 19.52 -4.28 -1.01
N LYS A 100 19.88 -5.46 -1.53
CA LYS A 100 21.20 -6.09 -1.36
C LYS A 100 21.81 -6.45 -2.72
N PHE A 101 23.12 -6.70 -2.75
CA PHE A 101 23.86 -7.02 -3.99
C PHE A 101 23.27 -8.19 -4.79
N GLU A 102 22.75 -9.23 -4.11
CA GLU A 102 22.18 -10.42 -4.73
C GLU A 102 20.66 -10.35 -4.91
N ASP A 103 20.01 -9.34 -4.33
CA ASP A 103 18.55 -9.21 -4.41
C ASP A 103 18.13 -8.78 -5.82
N PRO A 104 16.96 -9.24 -6.31
CA PRO A 104 16.40 -8.75 -7.56
C PRO A 104 16.09 -7.25 -7.47
N TRP A 105 16.14 -6.57 -8.61
CA TRP A 105 15.70 -5.19 -8.71
C TRP A 105 14.18 -5.09 -8.49
N LYS A 106 13.78 -4.13 -7.66
CA LYS A 106 12.39 -3.76 -7.44
C LYS A 106 12.12 -2.40 -8.07
N ALA A 107 10.97 -2.26 -8.72
CA ALA A 107 10.48 -0.98 -9.21
C ALA A 107 9.52 -0.39 -8.18
N GLU A 108 9.75 0.87 -7.79
CA GLU A 108 8.90 1.63 -6.88
C GLU A 108 8.44 2.92 -7.58
N MET A 109 7.14 3.22 -7.50
CA MET A 109 6.59 4.51 -7.88
C MET A 109 6.42 5.35 -6.62
N VAL A 110 6.98 6.56 -6.64
CA VAL A 110 7.07 7.44 -5.47
C VAL A 110 6.24 8.69 -5.72
N TYR A 111 5.28 8.93 -4.84
CA TYR A 111 4.40 10.10 -4.85
C TYR A 111 4.95 11.10 -3.83
N SER A 112 5.67 12.11 -4.32
CA SER A 112 6.28 13.16 -3.50
C SER A 112 5.27 14.24 -3.17
N LEU A 113 5.12 14.59 -1.90
CA LEU A 113 4.23 15.67 -1.47
C LEU A 113 4.92 17.04 -1.57
N LYS A 114 4.12 18.09 -1.69
CA LYS A 114 4.58 19.49 -1.60
C LYS A 114 5.05 19.83 -0.18
N ASP A 115 5.82 20.91 -0.08
CA ASP A 115 6.21 21.55 1.19
C ASP A 115 6.91 20.61 2.19
N ASP A 116 7.70 19.66 1.69
CA ASP A 116 8.37 18.63 2.48
C ASP A 116 7.40 17.77 3.34
N GLY A 117 6.17 17.55 2.85
CA GLY A 117 5.13 16.77 3.52
C GLY A 117 5.38 15.25 3.56
N GLY A 118 6.48 14.77 2.97
CA GLY A 118 6.85 13.37 2.86
C GLY A 118 6.47 12.77 1.52
N PHE A 119 6.34 11.45 1.48
CA PHE A 119 6.05 10.74 0.24
C PHE A 119 5.33 9.42 0.48
N PHE A 120 4.68 8.91 -0.57
CA PHE A 120 4.19 7.54 -0.62
C PHE A 120 4.98 6.72 -1.64
N ARG A 121 5.00 5.40 -1.47
CA ARG A 121 5.67 4.45 -2.36
C ARG A 121 4.74 3.31 -2.68
N GLY A 122 4.52 3.06 -3.96
CA GLY A 122 3.78 1.92 -4.46
C GLY A 122 4.66 0.94 -5.23
N GLY A 123 4.44 -0.35 -5.00
CA GLY A 123 5.07 -1.41 -5.80
C GLY A 123 4.49 -1.49 -7.21
N ALA A 124 5.19 -2.21 -8.10
CA ALA A 124 4.67 -2.53 -9.43
C ALA A 124 3.30 -3.23 -9.33
N PRO A 125 2.38 -3.05 -10.31
CA PRO A 125 1.07 -3.71 -10.32
C PRO A 125 1.12 -5.22 -10.08
N ALA A 126 0.14 -5.74 -9.34
CA ALA A 126 -0.04 -7.18 -9.20
C ALA A 126 -0.48 -7.79 -10.54
N THR A 127 0.13 -8.92 -10.89
CA THR A 127 -0.28 -9.76 -12.02
C THR A 127 -1.57 -10.53 -11.70
N GLU A 128 -2.25 -11.00 -12.74
CA GLU A 128 -3.43 -11.86 -12.58
C GLU A 128 -3.11 -13.13 -11.77
N ASP A 129 -1.94 -13.73 -11.99
CA ASP A 129 -1.49 -14.90 -11.23
C ASP A 129 -1.26 -14.59 -9.74
N GLN A 130 -0.69 -13.42 -9.42
CA GLN A 130 -0.51 -12.97 -8.04
C GLN A 130 -1.85 -12.75 -7.33
N LEU A 131 -2.80 -12.07 -7.99
CA LEU A 131 -4.15 -11.88 -7.45
C LEU A 131 -4.88 -13.21 -7.27
N TYR A 132 -4.75 -14.13 -8.23
CA TYR A 132 -5.31 -15.46 -8.13
C TYR A 132 -4.72 -16.25 -6.96
N ASN A 133 -3.40 -16.16 -6.74
CA ASN A 133 -2.74 -16.83 -5.61
C ASN A 133 -3.12 -16.21 -4.27
N LEU A 134 -3.29 -14.89 -4.20
CA LEU A 134 -3.81 -14.22 -3.00
C LEU A 134 -5.23 -14.72 -2.66
N GLN A 135 -6.13 -14.79 -3.64
CA GLN A 135 -7.49 -15.29 -3.44
C GLN A 135 -7.54 -16.75 -2.96
N LYS A 136 -6.57 -17.60 -3.35
CA LYS A 136 -6.48 -18.99 -2.87
C LYS A 136 -6.20 -19.11 -1.37
N LEU A 137 -5.60 -18.09 -0.75
CA LEU A 137 -5.38 -18.10 0.70
C LEU A 137 -6.70 -18.03 1.47
N PHE A 138 -7.76 -17.52 0.84
CA PHE A 138 -9.07 -17.31 1.44
C PHE A 138 -10.19 -17.94 0.58
N PRO A 139 -10.23 -19.28 0.42
CA PRO A 139 -11.14 -19.94 -0.52
C PRO A 139 -12.63 -19.80 -0.18
N GLU A 140 -12.96 -19.49 1.07
CA GLU A 140 -14.34 -19.32 1.55
C GLU A 140 -14.81 -17.85 1.52
N THR A 141 -13.92 -16.93 1.14
CA THR A 141 -14.13 -15.49 1.27
C THR A 141 -13.79 -14.79 -0.04
N ILE A 142 -14.66 -13.91 -0.52
CA ILE A 142 -14.35 -13.04 -1.65
C ILE A 142 -13.65 -11.79 -1.10
N LEU A 143 -12.42 -11.52 -1.56
CA LEU A 143 -11.72 -10.29 -1.20
C LEU A 143 -12.43 -9.09 -1.83
N PRO A 144 -12.38 -7.90 -1.19
CA PRO A 144 -12.98 -6.69 -1.76
C PRO A 144 -12.47 -6.39 -3.17
N GLU A 145 -13.40 -6.07 -4.08
CA GLU A 145 -13.16 -5.72 -5.47
C GLU A 145 -12.29 -4.46 -5.56
N ASP A 146 -12.56 -3.47 -4.71
CA ASP A 146 -11.82 -2.21 -4.69
C ASP A 146 -10.37 -2.37 -4.21
N TYR A 147 -10.12 -3.27 -3.25
CA TYR A 147 -8.78 -3.69 -2.85
C TYR A 147 -8.04 -4.42 -3.97
N ALA A 148 -8.70 -5.40 -4.61
CA ALA A 148 -8.11 -6.11 -5.73
C ALA A 148 -7.80 -5.16 -6.91
N ALA A 149 -8.70 -4.21 -7.20
CA ALA A 149 -8.51 -3.18 -8.21
C ALA A 149 -7.30 -2.28 -7.87
N PHE A 150 -7.18 -1.85 -6.61
CA PHE A 150 -6.03 -1.07 -6.16
C PHE A 150 -4.70 -1.83 -6.32
N LEU A 151 -4.67 -3.13 -6.05
CA LEU A 151 -3.46 -3.93 -6.25
C LEU A 151 -3.00 -3.98 -7.72
N THR A 152 -3.90 -3.74 -8.69
CA THR A 152 -3.55 -3.57 -10.12
C THR A 152 -2.94 -2.21 -10.45
N ILE A 153 -2.99 -1.27 -9.51
CA ILE A 153 -2.26 0.00 -9.56
C ILE A 153 -0.94 -0.17 -8.81
N HIS A 154 -1.00 -0.66 -7.57
CA HIS A 154 0.14 -0.87 -6.69
C HIS A 154 0.06 -2.18 -5.90
N ASN A 155 0.98 -3.10 -6.16
CA ASN A 155 1.14 -4.29 -5.32
C ASN A 155 1.91 -3.96 -4.04
N GLY A 156 1.16 -3.52 -3.03
CA GLY A 156 1.71 -2.93 -1.81
C GLY A 156 1.95 -1.43 -1.95
N PHE A 157 1.73 -0.70 -0.86
CA PHE A 157 1.74 0.76 -0.86
C PHE A 157 1.99 1.29 0.56
N SER A 158 2.91 2.24 0.73
CA SER A 158 3.29 2.73 2.07
C SER A 158 3.62 4.21 2.06
N LYS A 159 3.41 4.87 3.20
CA LYS A 159 3.86 6.24 3.46
C LYS A 159 5.27 6.22 4.04
N ALA A 160 6.20 6.94 3.41
CA ALA A 160 7.58 7.07 3.84
C ALA A 160 8.25 5.72 4.17
N THR A 161 8.62 5.50 5.45
CA THR A 161 9.28 4.28 5.95
C THR A 161 8.31 3.32 6.66
N ASP A 162 7.00 3.51 6.48
CA ASP A 162 5.97 2.60 6.98
C ASP A 162 6.06 1.23 6.29
N THR A 163 5.45 0.21 6.88
CA THR A 163 5.28 -1.10 6.23
C THR A 163 4.16 -1.03 5.19
N GLY A 164 3.01 -0.46 5.55
CA GLY A 164 1.95 -0.14 4.61
C GLY A 164 1.05 -1.32 4.23
N ILE A 165 0.39 -1.18 3.08
CA ILE A 165 -0.40 -2.22 2.44
C ILE A 165 0.52 -3.37 2.06
N ILE A 166 0.17 -4.57 2.49
CA ILE A 166 0.92 -5.80 2.30
C ILE A 166 0.84 -6.21 0.82
N SER A 167 1.99 -6.43 0.19
CA SER A 167 2.03 -6.93 -1.18
C SER A 167 1.58 -8.38 -1.26
N THR A 168 1.07 -8.81 -2.41
CA THR A 168 0.65 -10.20 -2.65
C THR A 168 1.77 -11.20 -2.40
N ASP A 169 3.02 -10.81 -2.64
CA ASP A 169 4.19 -11.69 -2.52
C ASP A 169 4.59 -11.92 -1.05
N GLU A 170 4.28 -10.96 -0.18
CA GLU A 170 4.58 -11.02 1.25
C GLU A 170 3.37 -11.51 2.07
N PHE A 171 2.19 -11.57 1.46
CA PHE A 171 0.92 -11.77 2.17
C PHE A 171 0.87 -13.03 3.01
N GLU A 172 1.32 -14.16 2.47
CA GLU A 172 1.31 -15.44 3.21
C GLU A 172 2.24 -15.41 4.43
N GLU A 173 3.43 -14.82 4.30
CA GLU A 173 4.37 -14.68 5.41
C GLU A 173 3.79 -13.75 6.50
N ARG A 174 3.25 -12.60 6.09
CA ARG A 174 2.63 -11.62 7.00
C ARG A 174 1.41 -12.18 7.70
N LEU A 175 0.60 -12.98 7.00
CA LEU A 175 -0.54 -13.68 7.60
C LEU A 175 -0.07 -14.63 8.70
N ARG A 176 1.00 -15.40 8.49
CA ARG A 176 1.55 -16.29 9.53
C ARG A 176 2.06 -15.51 10.74
N VAL A 177 2.71 -14.36 10.53
CA VAL A 177 3.16 -13.49 11.62
C VAL A 177 1.97 -12.96 12.41
N TYR A 178 0.91 -12.53 11.73
CA TYR A 178 -0.35 -12.09 12.34
C TYR A 178 -1.03 -13.22 13.13
N GLU A 179 -1.15 -14.42 12.57
CA GLU A 179 -1.77 -15.57 13.24
C GLU A 179 -0.98 -15.97 14.50
N ALA A 180 0.34 -15.87 14.46
CA ALA A 180 1.21 -16.15 15.61
C ALA A 180 1.02 -15.16 16.77
N LEU A 181 0.29 -14.06 16.58
CA LEU A 181 -0.05 -13.13 17.66
C LEU A 181 -1.05 -13.71 18.65
N PHE A 182 -1.81 -14.76 18.30
CA PHE A 182 -2.88 -15.32 19.13
C PHE A 182 -2.43 -16.61 19.80
N ALA A 183 -2.57 -16.69 21.13
CA ALA A 183 -2.40 -17.96 21.83
C ALA A 183 -3.54 -18.93 21.50
N PRO A 184 -3.35 -20.26 21.65
CA PRO A 184 -4.44 -21.23 21.52
C PRO A 184 -5.53 -20.87 22.54
N ASN A 185 -6.71 -20.45 22.09
CA ASN A 185 -7.86 -19.95 22.85
C ASN A 185 -7.87 -18.45 23.23
N GLU A 186 -6.92 -17.64 22.74
CA GLU A 186 -7.02 -16.19 22.88
C GLU A 186 -8.02 -15.63 21.86
N ILE A 187 -9.02 -14.90 22.36
CA ILE A 187 -10.09 -14.32 21.53
C ILE A 187 -9.98 -12.80 21.66
N PRO A 188 -9.62 -12.07 20.58
CA PRO A 188 -9.64 -10.61 20.60
C PRO A 188 -11.07 -10.11 20.80
N THR A 189 -11.17 -8.87 21.30
CA THR A 189 -12.47 -8.24 21.55
C THR A 189 -12.55 -6.89 20.87
N THR A 190 -13.74 -6.51 20.43
CA THR A 190 -14.00 -5.14 20.01
C THR A 190 -13.83 -4.18 21.18
N THR A 191 -13.66 -2.88 20.93
CA THR A 191 -13.67 -1.84 21.97
C THR A 191 -14.98 -1.81 22.78
N ALA A 192 -16.07 -2.37 22.25
CA ALA A 192 -17.34 -2.59 22.94
C ALA A 192 -17.41 -3.91 23.74
N GLY A 193 -16.32 -4.69 23.80
CA GLY A 193 -16.21 -5.94 24.54
C GLY A 193 -16.81 -7.18 23.84
N LYS A 194 -17.23 -7.07 22.58
CA LYS A 194 -17.73 -8.23 21.81
C LYS A 194 -16.55 -9.11 21.36
N PRO A 195 -16.58 -10.43 21.60
CA PRO A 195 -15.54 -11.34 21.11
C PRO A 195 -15.58 -11.43 19.58
N VAL A 196 -14.40 -11.56 18.96
CA VAL A 196 -14.23 -11.71 17.51
C VAL A 196 -13.34 -12.92 17.25
N ASN A 197 -13.69 -13.73 16.25
CA ASN A 197 -12.82 -14.81 15.80
C ASN A 197 -11.58 -14.21 15.12
N PRO A 198 -10.34 -14.47 15.58
CA PRO A 198 -9.17 -13.89 14.93
C PRO A 198 -8.99 -14.35 13.47
N HIS A 199 -9.53 -15.52 13.11
CA HIS A 199 -9.52 -16.04 11.75
C HIS A 199 -10.58 -15.41 10.82
N SER A 200 -11.51 -14.61 11.35
CA SER A 200 -12.40 -13.78 10.51
C SER A 200 -11.78 -12.43 10.13
N LEU A 201 -10.53 -12.19 10.50
CA LEU A 201 -9.78 -10.98 10.17
C LEU A 201 -8.66 -11.28 9.18
N ILE A 202 -8.64 -10.54 8.07
CA ILE A 202 -7.63 -10.66 7.01
C ILE A 202 -6.78 -9.38 7.02
N PRO A 203 -5.52 -9.42 7.52
CA PRO A 203 -4.67 -8.22 7.59
C PRO A 203 -4.21 -7.83 6.19
N PHE A 204 -4.53 -6.61 5.75
CA PHE A 204 -4.05 -6.09 4.46
C PHE A 204 -3.09 -4.91 4.61
N TYR A 205 -2.99 -4.32 5.80
CA TYR A 205 -2.08 -3.23 6.12
C TYR A 205 -1.41 -3.48 7.48
N GLU A 206 -0.12 -3.16 7.60
CA GLU A 206 0.66 -3.20 8.84
C GLU A 206 1.35 -1.84 9.07
N SER A 207 1.34 -1.35 10.31
CA SER A 207 1.96 -0.06 10.65
C SER A 207 3.34 -0.21 11.25
N PHE A 208 4.36 0.35 10.59
CA PHE A 208 5.76 0.48 11.05
C PHE A 208 6.41 -0.82 11.57
N GLY A 209 6.03 -1.98 11.03
CA GLY A 209 6.50 -3.29 11.52
C GLY A 209 6.10 -3.60 12.96
N MET A 210 5.11 -2.87 13.48
CA MET A 210 4.51 -3.05 14.79
C MET A 210 3.23 -3.87 14.60
N PRO A 211 2.75 -4.57 15.65
CA PRO A 211 1.56 -5.41 15.55
C PRO A 211 0.27 -4.56 15.57
N TYR A 212 0.16 -3.60 14.66
CA TYR A 212 -1.02 -2.77 14.41
C TYR A 212 -1.43 -2.95 12.96
N TYR A 213 -2.66 -3.37 12.74
CA TYR A 213 -3.13 -3.78 11.44
C TYR A 213 -4.44 -3.11 11.07
N GLN A 214 -4.66 -2.93 9.78
CA GLN A 214 -6.01 -2.84 9.25
C GLN A 214 -6.38 -4.19 8.65
N CYS A 215 -7.52 -4.72 9.07
CA CYS A 215 -7.98 -6.04 8.67
C CYS A 215 -9.36 -5.95 8.02
N PHE A 216 -9.55 -6.66 6.91
CA PHE A 216 -10.90 -6.95 6.44
C PHE A 216 -11.57 -7.91 7.41
N TRP A 217 -12.85 -7.68 7.72
CA TRP A 217 -13.59 -8.49 8.68
C TRP A 217 -14.70 -9.28 7.99
N THR A 218 -14.52 -10.59 7.86
CA THR A 218 -15.43 -11.47 7.09
C THR A 218 -16.83 -11.55 7.68
N ASP A 219 -17.03 -11.15 8.93
CA ASP A 219 -18.34 -11.13 9.59
C ASP A 219 -19.02 -9.74 9.51
N TRP A 220 -18.38 -8.73 8.91
CA TRP A 220 -18.91 -7.37 8.81
C TRP A 220 -19.03 -6.89 7.36
N TRP A 221 -20.28 -6.81 6.91
CA TRP A 221 -20.67 -6.41 5.56
C TRP A 221 -21.63 -5.22 5.64
N PRO A 222 -21.11 -3.98 5.85
CA PRO A 222 -21.96 -2.81 6.08
C PRO A 222 -22.84 -2.45 4.86
N GLU A 223 -22.41 -2.83 3.67
CA GLU A 223 -23.16 -2.62 2.42
C GLU A 223 -23.15 -3.90 1.57
N THR A 224 -22.56 -3.87 0.38
CA THR A 224 -22.45 -5.05 -0.51
C THR A 224 -21.08 -5.72 -0.48
N GLU A 225 -20.17 -5.19 0.32
CA GLU A 225 -18.77 -5.60 0.39
C GLU A 225 -18.30 -5.70 1.85
N MET A 226 -17.17 -6.36 2.05
CA MET A 226 -16.55 -6.56 3.37
C MET A 226 -15.90 -5.27 3.86
N GLY A 227 -16.29 -4.84 5.06
CA GLY A 227 -15.67 -3.69 5.73
C GLY A 227 -14.31 -4.04 6.33
N ASN A 228 -13.61 -3.00 6.82
CA ASN A 228 -12.33 -3.17 7.48
C ASN A 228 -12.25 -2.45 8.83
N VAL A 229 -11.51 -3.05 9.75
CA VAL A 229 -11.37 -2.59 11.14
C VAL A 229 -9.90 -2.53 11.53
N TYR A 230 -9.59 -1.56 12.39
CA TYR A 230 -8.30 -1.49 13.03
C TYR A 230 -8.16 -2.56 14.11
N PHE A 231 -7.00 -3.22 14.13
CA PHE A 231 -6.63 -4.20 15.12
C PHE A 231 -5.32 -3.79 15.81
N ASN A 232 -5.38 -3.71 17.13
CA ASN A 232 -4.23 -3.51 18.00
C ASN A 232 -3.78 -4.85 18.58
N GLY A 233 -2.68 -5.38 18.04
CA GLY A 233 -2.09 -6.65 18.44
C GLY A 233 -1.37 -6.63 19.79
N ILE A 234 -1.16 -5.47 20.42
CA ILE A 234 -0.60 -5.37 21.78
C ILE A 234 -1.66 -5.71 22.83
N ASN A 235 -2.84 -5.09 22.73
CA ASN A 235 -3.93 -5.28 23.69
C ASN A 235 -5.07 -6.19 23.16
N LYS A 236 -4.91 -6.72 21.94
CA LYS A 236 -5.87 -7.58 21.24
C LYS A 236 -7.25 -6.93 21.08
N GLN A 237 -7.27 -5.62 20.89
CA GLN A 237 -8.50 -4.87 20.66
C GLN A 237 -8.75 -4.64 19.18
N ILE A 238 -10.01 -4.78 18.81
CA ILE A 238 -10.52 -4.48 17.47
C ILE A 238 -11.45 -3.28 17.58
N SER A 239 -11.45 -2.44 16.58
CA SER A 239 -12.37 -1.32 16.53
C SER A 239 -13.83 -1.76 16.49
N SER A 240 -14.68 -1.11 17.29
CA SER A 240 -16.11 -1.36 17.24
C SER A 240 -16.73 -0.68 16.03
N VAL A 241 -17.58 -1.44 15.34
CA VAL A 241 -18.38 -0.98 14.20
C VAL A 241 -19.74 -0.41 14.63
N ASP A 242 -20.08 -0.49 15.92
CA ASP A 242 -21.39 -0.10 16.47
C ASP A 242 -21.41 1.34 17.01
N CYS A 243 -20.57 2.24 16.47
CA CYS A 243 -20.54 3.65 16.85
C CYS A 243 -21.15 4.56 15.77
N PRO A 244 -21.59 5.78 16.12
CA PRO A 244 -22.24 6.69 15.16
C PRO A 244 -21.33 7.11 14.00
N GLN A 245 -20.01 7.21 14.23
CA GLN A 245 -19.01 7.59 13.23
C GLN A 245 -17.80 6.65 13.29
N PRO A 246 -17.94 5.41 12.77
CA PRO A 246 -16.90 4.38 12.91
C PRO A 246 -15.57 4.72 12.24
N GLU A 247 -15.60 5.48 11.16
CA GLU A 247 -14.40 5.89 10.42
C GLU A 247 -13.54 6.84 11.26
N SER A 248 -14.14 7.90 11.83
CA SER A 248 -13.42 8.92 12.59
C SER A 248 -13.18 8.57 14.06
N GLU A 249 -14.08 7.80 14.68
CA GLU A 249 -14.00 7.48 16.12
C GLU A 249 -13.30 6.14 16.38
N ALA A 250 -13.36 5.23 15.42
CA ALA A 250 -12.92 3.86 15.62
C ALA A 250 -11.98 3.36 14.52
N MET A 251 -11.67 4.08 13.44
CA MET A 251 -10.84 3.54 12.35
C MET A 251 -11.46 2.26 11.73
N ALA A 252 -12.79 2.24 11.62
CA ALA A 252 -13.54 1.18 10.97
C ALA A 252 -14.25 1.74 9.74
N PHE A 253 -13.99 1.17 8.57
CA PHE A 253 -14.38 1.72 7.27
C PHE A 253 -15.23 0.71 6.51
N LYS A 254 -16.20 1.21 5.75
CA LYS A 254 -17.16 0.35 5.06
C LYS A 254 -16.58 -0.34 3.82
N SER A 255 -15.59 0.30 3.19
CA SER A 255 -14.86 -0.22 2.03
C SER A 255 -13.35 -0.01 2.21
N PHE A 256 -12.55 -0.69 1.38
CA PHE A 256 -11.11 -0.41 1.33
C PHE A 256 -10.87 1.01 0.81
N SER A 257 -11.68 1.48 -0.14
CA SER A 257 -11.57 2.81 -0.73
C SER A 257 -11.73 3.92 0.30
N ASP A 258 -12.71 3.82 1.21
CA ASP A 258 -12.90 4.78 2.31
C ASP A 258 -11.65 4.84 3.21
N TRP A 259 -11.08 3.68 3.54
CA TRP A 259 -9.84 3.59 4.30
C TRP A 259 -8.65 4.17 3.52
N LEU A 260 -8.56 3.89 2.22
CA LEU A 260 -7.48 4.38 1.36
C LEU A 260 -7.48 5.91 1.32
N PHE A 261 -8.63 6.55 1.12
CA PHE A 261 -8.70 8.01 1.09
C PHE A 261 -8.39 8.63 2.45
N PHE A 262 -8.87 8.03 3.54
CA PHE A 262 -8.44 8.40 4.89
C PHE A 262 -6.91 8.29 5.07
N TYR A 263 -6.29 7.20 4.58
CA TYR A 263 -4.86 6.97 4.63
C TYR A 263 -4.06 8.02 3.83
N LEU A 264 -4.57 8.41 2.66
CA LEU A 264 -3.95 9.43 1.79
C LEU A 264 -4.11 10.85 2.33
N GLU A 265 -5.19 11.14 3.06
CA GLU A 265 -5.42 12.46 3.67
C GLU A 265 -4.54 12.73 4.87
N THR A 266 -4.22 11.69 5.64
CA THR A 266 -3.51 11.81 6.92
C THR A 266 -2.02 12.10 6.70
N VAL A 267 -1.72 13.33 6.31
CA VAL A 267 -0.37 13.90 6.26
C VAL A 267 -0.20 14.84 7.46
N SER A 268 0.51 14.36 8.47
CA SER A 268 0.99 15.12 9.63
C SER A 268 2.45 15.45 9.50
#